data_AF-A0A1H5TZZ1-F1
#
_entry.id   AF-A0A1H5TZZ1-F1
#
_cell.length_a   1.000
_cell.length_b   1.000
_cell.length_c   1.000
_cell.angle_alpha   90.00
_cell.angle_beta   90.00
_cell.angle_gamma   90.00
#
_symmetry.space_group_name_H-M   'P 1'
#
loop_
_entity.id
_entity.type
_entity.pdbx_description
1 polymer ?
#
loop_
_entity_poly.entity_id
_entity_poly.type
_entity_poly.pdbx_seq_one_letter_code
_entity_poly.pdbx_strand_id
1 'polypeptide(L)'
;MRVLIIYTADVKRTQTKPDLSLGDFTMHIEEAFLSEIDAEELWVRISENVRRFEKLEDKDLMQLIIYPLTFIEREEKQIAIQRAIELVDEIRNENQRIFALKGLLVFCDKVILMEDADKIRRMLMLTKVEQIIEKEKQDAIAENTKKVTTSVTASVTDGIAKNLLRSGSSPEYVAQNTGLSIDYIMKLNLTE
;
A
#
# COMPACT_ATOMS: atom_id res chain seq x y z
N MET A 1 34.76 20.84 -7.85
CA MET A 1 34.04 19.79 -7.11
C MET A 1 32.60 20.27 -6.93
N ARG A 2 31.60 19.43 -7.18
CA ARG A 2 30.19 19.74 -6.92
C ARG A 2 29.73 18.89 -5.77
N VAL A 3 29.22 19.51 -4.71
CA VAL A 3 28.67 18.84 -3.54
C VAL A 3 27.20 19.20 -3.47
N LEU A 4 26.34 18.18 -3.48
CA LEU A 4 24.92 18.32 -3.19
C LEU A 4 24.69 17.87 -1.76
N ILE A 5 24.09 18.74 -0.94
CA ILE A 5 23.60 18.37 0.39
C ILE A 5 22.07 18.34 0.33
N ILE A 6 21.51 17.19 0.71
CA ILE A 6 20.08 17.00 0.84
C ILE A 6 19.74 17.08 2.33
N TYR A 7 19.00 18.11 2.69
CA TYR A 7 18.52 18.37 4.04
C TYR A 7 17.18 17.68 4.29
N THR A 8 17.06 17.02 5.43
CA THR A 8 15.81 16.40 5.89
C THR A 8 14.73 17.45 6.18
N ALA A 9 13.48 17.00 6.30
CA ALA A 9 12.31 17.88 6.41
C ALA A 9 12.30 18.83 7.63
N ASP A 10 13.13 18.57 8.63
CA ASP A 10 13.30 19.39 9.84
C ASP A 10 14.22 20.61 9.66
N VAL A 11 14.92 20.71 8.53
CA VAL A 11 15.84 21.82 8.23
C VAL A 11 15.24 22.74 7.17
N LYS A 12 15.30 24.04 7.42
CA LYS A 12 14.87 25.11 6.51
C LYS A 12 16.07 25.80 5.89
N ARG A 13 15.90 26.28 4.65
CA ARG A 13 16.91 27.06 3.91
C ARG A 13 17.45 28.28 4.65
N THR A 14 16.63 28.88 5.54
CA THR A 14 17.06 30.01 6.36
C THR A 14 18.07 29.65 7.46
N GLN A 15 18.26 28.36 7.73
CA GLN A 15 19.16 27.84 8.76
C GLN A 15 20.52 27.40 8.20
N THR A 16 20.70 27.45 6.89
CA THR A 16 21.90 26.93 6.22
C THR A 16 22.59 28.03 5.40
N LYS A 17 23.81 27.75 4.97
CA LYS A 17 24.59 28.62 4.08
C LYS A 17 25.22 27.73 3.01
N PRO A 18 25.13 28.11 1.72
CA PRO A 18 25.71 27.34 0.63
C PRO A 18 27.24 27.39 0.63
N ASP A 19 27.84 28.34 1.35
CA ASP A 19 29.28 28.54 1.39
C ASP A 19 29.85 27.96 2.67
N LEU A 20 30.55 26.84 2.54
CA LEU A 20 31.28 26.22 3.64
C LEU A 20 32.73 26.69 3.61
N SER A 21 33.12 27.46 4.64
CA SER A 21 34.50 27.89 4.83
C SER A 21 35.25 26.89 5.73
N LEU A 22 36.29 26.27 5.18
CA LEU A 22 37.19 25.32 5.84
C LEU A 22 38.62 25.91 5.82
N GLY A 23 38.88 26.84 6.75
CA GLY A 23 40.14 27.59 6.76
C GLY A 23 40.28 28.48 5.53
N ASP A 24 41.36 28.30 4.77
CA ASP A 24 41.64 29.06 3.54
C ASP A 24 40.88 28.54 2.32
N PHE A 25 40.04 27.51 2.49
CA PHE A 25 39.24 26.92 1.43
C PHE A 25 37.76 27.27 1.59
N THR A 26 37.14 27.83 0.56
CA THR A 26 35.68 28.03 0.49
C THR A 26 35.08 27.07 -0.54
N MET A 27 34.11 26.28 -0.11
CA MET A 27 33.38 25.36 -0.97
C MET A 27 31.93 25.83 -1.15
N HIS A 28 31.50 25.98 -2.40
CA HIS A 28 30.09 26.15 -2.73
C HIS A 28 29.38 24.80 -2.76
N ILE A 29 28.26 24.75 -2.06
CA ILE A 29 27.39 23.58 -1.90
C ILE A 29 26.06 23.88 -2.59
N GLU A 30 25.60 22.93 -3.40
CA GLU A 30 24.22 22.91 -3.87
C GLU A 30 23.34 22.34 -2.76
N GLU A 31 22.31 23.09 -2.36
CA GLU A 31 21.43 22.73 -1.27
C GLU A 31 20.04 22.31 -1.79
N ALA A 32 19.59 21.13 -1.38
CA ALA A 32 18.23 20.64 -1.63
C ALA A 32 17.54 20.37 -0.28
N PHE A 33 16.27 20.79 -0.15
CA PHE A 33 15.50 20.64 1.08
C PHE A 33 14.31 19.73 0.83
N LEU A 34 14.23 18.63 1.58
CA LEU A 34 13.10 17.71 1.49
C LEU A 34 11.81 18.33 2.04
N SER A 35 11.91 19.35 2.90
CA SER A 35 10.79 20.16 3.38
C SER A 35 10.13 21.01 2.29
N GLU A 36 10.83 21.28 1.18
CA GLU A 36 10.30 22.04 0.03
C GLU A 36 9.56 21.13 -0.97
N ILE A 37 9.52 19.81 -0.73
CA ILE A 37 8.83 18.85 -1.59
C ILE A 37 7.36 18.76 -1.17
N ASP A 38 6.44 18.98 -2.11
CA ASP A 38 5.04 18.64 -1.93
C ASP A 38 4.85 17.12 -1.97
N ALA A 39 4.73 16.53 -0.79
CA ALA A 39 4.61 15.09 -0.62
C ALA A 39 3.31 14.54 -1.24
N GLU A 40 2.22 15.30 -1.21
CA GLU A 40 0.92 14.86 -1.71
C GLU A 40 0.90 14.88 -3.24
N GLU A 41 1.36 15.99 -3.84
CA GLU A 41 1.46 16.09 -5.31
C GLU A 41 2.40 15.01 -5.86
N LEU A 42 3.54 14.79 -5.20
CA LEU A 42 4.48 13.73 -5.55
C LEU A 42 3.84 12.35 -5.45
N TRP A 43 3.09 12.08 -4.38
CA TRP A 43 2.43 10.80 -4.17
C TRP A 43 1.39 10.51 -5.26
N VAL A 44 0.53 11.48 -5.58
CA VAL A 44 -0.47 11.35 -6.64
C VAL A 44 0.22 11.04 -7.98
N ARG A 45 1.22 11.85 -8.37
CA ARG A 45 1.92 11.67 -9.65
C ARG A 45 2.58 10.29 -9.75
N ILE A 46 3.36 9.88 -8.75
CA ILE A 46 4.11 8.62 -8.82
C ILE A 46 3.16 7.42 -8.78
N SER A 47 2.13 7.46 -7.93
CA SER A 47 1.18 6.35 -7.82
C SER A 47 0.38 6.14 -9.10
N GLU A 48 0.00 7.22 -9.80
CA GLU A 48 -0.62 7.14 -11.12
C GLU A 48 0.33 6.53 -12.16
N ASN A 49 1.60 6.93 -12.17
CA ASN A 49 2.61 6.39 -13.10
C ASN A 49 2.84 4.89 -12.87
N VAL A 50 2.90 4.43 -11.61
CA VAL A 50 3.00 3.00 -11.28
C VAL A 50 1.77 2.23 -11.79
N ARG A 51 0.56 2.76 -11.55
CA ARG A 51 -0.71 2.12 -11.96
C ARG A 51 -0.90 2.05 -13.47
N ARG A 52 -0.32 2.99 -14.21
CA ARG A 52 -0.29 2.97 -15.69
C ARG A 52 0.62 1.88 -16.25
N PHE A 53 1.36 1.17 -15.39
CA PHE A 53 2.30 0.10 -15.76
C PHE A 53 3.41 0.57 -16.70
N GLU A 54 3.72 1.86 -16.65
CA GLU A 54 4.81 2.47 -17.39
C GLU A 54 6.12 2.31 -16.61
N LYS A 55 7.24 2.31 -17.35
CA LYS A 55 8.56 2.39 -16.71
C LYS A 55 8.65 3.76 -16.03
N LEU A 56 8.89 3.77 -14.72
CA LEU A 56 9.08 5.03 -14.00
C LEU A 56 10.31 5.77 -14.53
N GLU A 57 10.25 7.09 -14.59
CA GLU A 57 11.45 7.91 -14.81
C GLU A 57 12.40 7.79 -13.62
N ASP A 58 13.70 7.95 -13.86
CA ASP A 58 14.70 7.88 -12.79
C ASP A 58 14.43 8.91 -11.68
N LYS A 59 13.90 10.08 -12.05
CA LYS A 59 13.47 11.12 -11.09
C LYS A 59 12.35 10.61 -10.18
N ASP A 60 11.28 10.04 -10.75
CA ASP A 60 10.15 9.52 -9.96
C ASP A 60 10.59 8.35 -9.07
N LEU A 61 11.46 7.47 -9.59
CA LEU A 61 12.00 6.35 -8.80
C LEU A 61 12.82 6.85 -7.60
N MET A 62 13.67 7.86 -7.80
CA MET A 62 14.44 8.48 -6.72
C MET A 62 13.53 9.22 -5.74
N GLN A 63 12.49 9.91 -6.24
CA GLN A 63 11.52 10.62 -5.43
C GLN A 63 10.68 9.68 -4.55
N LEU A 64 10.33 8.50 -5.05
CA LEU A 64 9.67 7.46 -4.25
C LEU A 64 10.56 6.96 -3.11
N ILE A 65 11.87 6.80 -3.36
CA ILE A 65 12.83 6.35 -2.35
C ILE A 65 12.98 7.38 -1.22
N ILE A 66 13.01 8.67 -1.54
CA ILE A 66 13.17 9.75 -0.54
C ILE A 66 11.85 10.23 0.07
N TYR A 67 10.70 9.79 -0.46
CA TYR A 67 9.37 10.20 0.00
C TYR A 67 9.18 10.08 1.53
N PRO A 68 9.57 8.99 2.20
CA PRO A 68 9.50 8.92 3.66
C PRO A 68 10.23 10.04 4.41
N LEU A 69 11.29 10.59 3.81
CA LEU A 69 12.16 11.60 4.42
C LEU A 69 11.59 13.03 4.31
N THR A 70 10.50 13.22 3.56
CA THR A 70 9.78 14.50 3.50
C THR A 70 8.91 14.73 4.74
N PHE A 71 8.70 13.70 5.57
CA PHE A 71 7.95 13.79 6.82
C PHE A 71 8.88 14.01 8.02
N ILE A 72 8.45 14.89 8.92
CA ILE A 72 9.19 15.21 10.15
C ILE A 72 8.83 14.19 11.23
N GLU A 73 7.54 14.07 11.53
CA GLU A 73 7.01 13.24 12.61
C GLU A 73 7.26 11.74 12.37
N ARG A 74 7.58 11.02 13.45
CA ARG A 74 7.97 9.62 13.37
C ARG A 74 6.83 8.74 12.88
N GLU A 75 5.61 8.98 13.37
CA GLU A 75 4.41 8.25 12.99
C GLU A 75 4.06 8.46 11.51
N GLU A 76 4.12 9.70 11.03
CA GLU A 76 3.86 10.03 9.62
C GLU A 76 4.90 9.39 8.71
N LYS A 77 6.17 9.46 9.10
CA LYS A 77 7.26 8.80 8.40
C LYS A 77 7.02 7.29 8.32
N GLN A 78 6.64 6.66 9.43
CA GLN A 78 6.32 5.23 9.51
C GLN A 78 5.19 4.83 8.55
N ILE A 79 4.12 5.63 8.49
CA ILE A 79 3.03 5.43 7.52
C ILE A 79 3.53 5.60 6.09
N ALA A 80 4.36 6.62 5.83
CA ALA A 80 4.91 6.88 4.50
C ALA A 80 5.81 5.75 4.00
N ILE A 81 6.55 5.09 4.89
CA ILE A 81 7.39 3.92 4.59
C ILE A 81 6.53 2.75 4.15
N GLN A 82 5.50 2.43 4.93
CA GLN A 82 4.60 1.32 4.63
C GLN A 82 3.91 1.53 3.28
N ARG A 83 3.40 2.75 3.05
CA ARG A 83 2.85 3.16 1.76
C ARG A 83 3.85 3.02 0.62
N ALA A 84 5.09 3.49 0.79
CA ALA A 84 6.12 3.39 -0.23
C ALA A 84 6.47 1.93 -0.54
N ILE A 85 6.58 1.05 0.47
CA ILE A 85 6.84 -0.38 0.28
C ILE A 85 5.71 -1.03 -0.54
N GLU A 86 4.45 -0.72 -0.22
CA GLU A 86 3.29 -1.23 -0.94
C GLU A 86 3.30 -0.77 -2.40
N LEU A 87 3.53 0.53 -2.64
CA LEU A 87 3.57 1.07 -4.00
C LEU A 87 4.75 0.50 -4.81
N VAL A 88 5.89 0.27 -4.17
CA VAL A 88 7.04 -0.36 -4.83
C VAL A 88 6.73 -1.80 -5.25
N ASP A 89 5.93 -2.54 -4.49
CA ASP A 89 5.55 -3.91 -4.86
C ASP A 89 4.68 -3.96 -6.12
N GLU A 90 3.91 -2.90 -6.38
CA GLU A 90 3.10 -2.75 -7.60
C GLU A 90 3.95 -2.47 -8.87
N ILE A 91 5.23 -2.10 -8.72
CA ILE A 91 6.12 -1.81 -9.86
C ILE A 91 6.42 -3.10 -10.63
N ARG A 92 5.96 -3.17 -11.88
CA ARG A 92 6.17 -4.33 -12.77
C ARG A 92 7.62 -4.53 -13.19
N ASN A 93 8.39 -3.45 -13.33
CA ASN A 93 9.78 -3.55 -13.71
C ASN A 93 10.61 -4.06 -12.52
N GLU A 94 11.04 -5.31 -12.59
CA GLU A 94 11.77 -5.99 -11.53
C GLU A 94 13.05 -5.24 -11.11
N ASN A 95 13.80 -4.68 -12.06
CA ASN A 95 15.01 -3.93 -11.75
C ASN A 95 14.70 -2.64 -10.98
N GLN A 96 13.66 -1.90 -11.38
CA GLN A 96 13.23 -0.69 -10.68
C GLN A 96 12.68 -1.01 -9.30
N ARG A 97 11.89 -2.08 -9.17
CA ARG A 97 11.39 -2.56 -7.87
C ARG A 97 12.53 -2.92 -6.93
N ILE A 98 13.49 -3.73 -7.38
CA ILE A 98 14.67 -4.10 -6.57
C ILE A 98 15.49 -2.87 -6.19
N PHE A 99 15.67 -1.93 -7.13
CA PHE A 99 16.39 -0.69 -6.86
C PHE A 99 15.70 0.15 -5.79
N ALA A 100 14.38 0.36 -5.90
CA ALA A 100 13.60 1.10 -4.92
C ALA A 100 13.60 0.42 -3.54
N LEU A 101 13.44 -0.90 -3.49
CA LEU A 101 13.51 -1.67 -2.24
C LEU A 101 14.88 -1.53 -1.56
N LYS A 102 15.98 -1.62 -2.32
CA LYS A 102 17.34 -1.39 -1.79
C LYS A 102 17.50 0.04 -1.27
N GLY A 103 17.00 1.03 -2.02
CA GLY A 103 16.99 2.42 -1.59
C GLY A 103 16.26 2.60 -0.27
N LEU A 104 15.01 2.13 -0.19
CA LEU A 104 14.20 2.16 1.02
C LEU A 104 14.88 1.43 2.18
N LEU A 105 15.52 0.28 1.96
CA LEU A 105 16.24 -0.46 2.99
C LEU A 105 17.40 0.36 3.61
N VAL A 106 18.15 1.09 2.79
CA VAL A 106 19.24 1.97 3.27
C VAL A 106 18.69 3.09 4.16
N PHE A 107 17.51 3.61 3.85
CA PHE A 107 16.84 4.60 4.69
C PHE A 107 16.18 3.98 5.94
N CYS A 108 15.75 2.72 5.86
CA CYS A 108 15.25 1.96 7.01
C CYS A 108 16.27 1.83 8.14
N ASP A 109 17.53 1.61 7.80
CA ASP A 109 18.60 1.43 8.77
C ASP A 109 18.82 2.66 9.68
N LYS A 110 18.45 3.87 9.21
CA LYS A 110 18.63 5.11 9.98
C LYS A 110 17.39 5.58 10.73
N VAL A 111 16.18 5.12 10.38
CA VAL A 111 14.94 5.80 10.82
C VAL A 111 13.77 4.85 11.20
N ILE A 112 13.83 3.53 10.95
CA ILE A 112 12.61 2.69 10.84
C ILE A 112 12.61 1.48 11.79
N LEU A 113 11.42 1.02 12.16
CA LEU A 113 11.17 -0.22 12.90
C LEU A 113 11.74 -1.45 12.17
N MET A 114 12.25 -2.41 12.95
CA MET A 114 12.90 -3.64 12.45
C MET A 114 11.99 -4.47 11.51
N GLU A 115 10.67 -4.40 11.71
CA GLU A 115 9.67 -5.15 10.95
C GLU A 115 9.62 -4.78 9.45
N ASP A 116 9.73 -3.49 9.11
CA ASP A 116 9.70 -3.06 7.70
C ASP A 116 10.99 -3.41 6.97
N ALA A 117 12.12 -3.28 7.65
CA ALA A 117 13.40 -3.72 7.11
C ALA A 117 13.37 -5.23 6.80
N ASP A 118 12.78 -6.03 7.67
CA ASP A 118 12.60 -7.47 7.45
C ASP A 118 11.60 -7.75 6.31
N LYS A 119 10.53 -6.96 6.18
CA LYS A 119 9.61 -7.05 5.04
C LYS A 119 10.36 -6.81 3.72
N ILE A 120 11.14 -5.74 3.64
CA ILE A 120 11.93 -5.41 2.45
C ILE A 120 12.97 -6.51 2.16
N ARG A 121 13.67 -7.02 3.18
CA ARG A 121 14.63 -8.14 3.01
C ARG A 121 13.95 -9.38 2.43
N ARG A 122 12.77 -9.75 2.94
CA ARG A 122 11.99 -10.86 2.38
C ARG A 122 11.64 -10.61 0.92
N MET A 123 11.13 -9.43 0.58
CA MET A 123 10.78 -9.07 -0.80
C MET A 123 11.99 -9.14 -1.76
N LEU A 124 13.18 -8.78 -1.28
CA LEU A 124 14.43 -8.89 -2.04
C LEU A 124 14.93 -10.34 -2.19
N MET A 125 14.56 -11.24 -1.27
CA MET A 125 14.95 -12.65 -1.31
C MET A 125 14.01 -13.51 -2.17
N LEU A 126 12.75 -13.10 -2.33
CA LEU A 126 11.78 -13.87 -3.10
C LEU A 126 12.19 -13.99 -4.56
N THR A 127 12.35 -15.23 -5.01
CA THR A 127 12.52 -15.59 -6.41
C THR A 127 11.20 -15.43 -7.17
N LYS A 128 11.25 -15.33 -8.51
CA LYS A 128 10.04 -15.27 -9.36
C LYS A 128 9.04 -16.39 -9.07
N VAL A 129 9.54 -17.59 -8.76
CA VAL A 129 8.72 -18.75 -8.42
C VAL A 129 7.99 -18.53 -7.10
N GLU A 130 8.69 -18.06 -6.06
CA GLU A 130 8.07 -17.77 -4.76
C GLU A 130 7.07 -16.61 -4.85
N GLN A 131 7.33 -15.60 -5.69
CA GLN A 131 6.37 -14.52 -5.96
C GLN A 131 5.08 -15.04 -6.62
N ILE A 132 5.21 -15.95 -7.59
CA ILE A 132 4.04 -16.58 -8.24
C ILE A 132 3.26 -17.41 -7.22
N ILE A 133 3.94 -18.23 -6.41
CA ILE A 133 3.28 -19.07 -5.40
C ILE A 133 2.55 -18.22 -4.35
N GLU A 134 3.17 -17.14 -3.85
CA GLU A 134 2.54 -16.29 -2.85
C GLU A 134 1.34 -15.54 -3.43
N LYS A 135 1.43 -15.09 -4.70
CA LYS A 135 0.31 -14.46 -5.40
C LYS A 135 -0.84 -15.44 -5.63
N GLU A 136 -0.56 -16.66 -6.10
CA GLU A 136 -1.58 -17.70 -6.28
C GLU A 136 -2.26 -18.07 -4.95
N LYS A 137 -1.50 -18.11 -3.85
CA LYS A 137 -2.04 -18.34 -2.51
C LYS A 137 -2.98 -17.20 -2.07
N GLN A 138 -2.59 -15.95 -2.30
CA GLN A 138 -3.44 -14.79 -2.00
C GLN A 138 -4.72 -14.77 -2.85
N ASP A 139 -4.60 -15.05 -4.15
CA ASP A 139 -5.74 -15.14 -5.07
C ASP A 139 -6.69 -16.27 -4.65
N ALA A 140 -6.16 -17.44 -4.26
CA ALA A 140 -6.96 -18.56 -3.75
C ALA A 140 -7.66 -18.24 -2.42
N ILE A 141 -7.00 -17.48 -1.52
CA ILE A 141 -7.64 -16.99 -0.30
C ILE A 141 -8.77 -16.03 -0.64
N ALA A 142 -8.53 -15.04 -1.51
CA ALA A 142 -9.54 -14.08 -1.92
C ALA A 142 -10.74 -14.76 -2.61
N GLU A 143 -10.50 -15.75 -3.45
CA GLU A 143 -11.55 -16.54 -4.10
C GLU A 143 -12.34 -17.38 -3.07
N ASN A 144 -11.66 -18.01 -2.11
CA ASN A 144 -12.31 -18.74 -1.03
C ASN A 144 -13.11 -17.81 -0.11
N THR A 145 -12.59 -16.64 0.24
CA THR A 145 -13.33 -15.64 1.02
C THR A 145 -14.59 -15.23 0.28
N LYS A 146 -14.51 -14.98 -1.03
CA LYS A 146 -15.67 -14.63 -1.86
C LYS A 146 -16.71 -15.75 -1.89
N LYS A 147 -16.29 -17.00 -2.14
CA LYS A 147 -17.15 -18.19 -2.12
C LYS A 147 -17.81 -18.40 -0.77
N VAL A 148 -17.05 -18.27 0.33
CA VAL A 148 -17.54 -18.40 1.70
C VAL A 148 -18.53 -17.28 2.03
N THR A 149 -18.25 -16.02 1.68
CA THR A 149 -19.23 -14.94 1.90
C THR A 149 -20.52 -15.18 1.14
N THR A 150 -20.47 -15.63 -0.11
CA THR A 150 -21.69 -15.92 -0.90
C THR A 150 -22.46 -17.13 -0.36
N SER A 151 -21.78 -18.19 0.06
CA SER A 151 -22.46 -19.37 0.62
C SER A 151 -23.01 -19.11 2.02
N VAL A 152 -22.28 -18.37 2.85
CA VAL A 152 -22.72 -18.03 4.22
C VAL A 152 -23.92 -17.10 4.18
N THR A 153 -23.90 -16.04 3.36
CA THR A 153 -25.07 -15.15 3.25
C THR A 153 -26.31 -15.89 2.76
N ALA A 154 -26.18 -16.73 1.73
CA ALA A 154 -27.29 -17.56 1.23
C ALA A 154 -27.81 -18.53 2.30
N SER A 155 -26.92 -19.19 3.05
CA SER A 155 -27.33 -20.12 4.11
C SER A 155 -28.01 -19.44 5.30
N VAL A 156 -27.57 -18.22 5.66
CA VAL A 156 -28.15 -17.42 6.74
C VAL A 156 -29.52 -16.86 6.32
N THR A 157 -29.67 -16.36 5.09
CA THR A 157 -30.97 -15.91 4.58
C THR A 157 -31.97 -17.05 4.48
N ASP A 158 -31.53 -18.24 4.06
CA ASP A 158 -32.37 -19.44 4.01
C ASP A 158 -32.77 -19.93 5.41
N GLY A 159 -31.84 -19.89 6.38
CA GLY A 159 -32.12 -20.23 7.78
C GLY A 159 -33.12 -19.29 8.45
N ILE A 160 -32.98 -17.98 8.20
CA ILE A 160 -33.92 -16.95 8.69
C ILE A 160 -35.29 -17.14 8.05
N ALA A 161 -35.35 -17.38 6.73
CA ALA A 161 -36.60 -17.63 6.02
C ALA A 161 -37.33 -18.87 6.58
N LYS A 162 -36.61 -19.98 6.77
CA LYS A 162 -37.17 -21.22 7.35
C LYS A 162 -37.70 -21.01 8.78
N ASN A 163 -36.98 -20.29 9.63
CA ASN A 163 -37.42 -20.01 10.99
C ASN A 163 -38.67 -19.11 11.03
N LEU A 164 -38.74 -18.10 10.17
CA LEU A 164 -39.91 -17.22 10.08
C LEU A 164 -41.14 -17.97 9.54
N LEU A 165 -40.97 -18.83 8.53
CA LEU A 165 -42.04 -19.70 8.04
C LEU A 165 -42.55 -20.65 9.12
N ARG A 166 -41.65 -21.28 9.88
CA ARG A 166 -42.01 -22.15 11.03
C ARG A 166 -42.75 -21.43 12.14
N SER A 167 -42.49 -20.14 12.33
CA SER A 167 -43.24 -19.29 13.27
C SER A 167 -44.64 -18.87 12.77
N GLY A 168 -45.04 -19.29 11.56
CA GLY A 168 -46.34 -19.00 10.96
C GLY A 168 -46.41 -17.66 10.22
N SER A 169 -45.27 -17.03 9.92
CA SER A 169 -45.22 -15.78 9.14
C SER A 169 -45.62 -16.01 7.68
N SER A 170 -46.29 -15.05 7.04
CA SER A 170 -46.69 -15.18 5.64
C SER A 170 -45.49 -15.12 4.67
N PRO A 171 -45.54 -15.81 3.52
CA PRO A 171 -44.47 -15.77 2.53
C PRO A 171 -44.11 -14.36 2.04
N GLU A 172 -45.08 -13.45 1.97
CA GLU A 172 -44.86 -12.05 1.59
C GLU A 172 -44.06 -11.29 2.65
N TYR A 173 -44.36 -11.52 3.93
CA TYR A 173 -43.62 -10.94 5.04
C TYR A 173 -42.18 -11.45 5.09
N VAL A 174 -41.98 -12.76 4.85
CA VAL A 174 -40.64 -13.36 4.79
C VAL A 174 -39.83 -12.81 3.61
N ALA A 175 -40.46 -12.62 2.44
CA ALA A 175 -39.83 -12.03 1.26
C ALA A 175 -39.33 -10.60 1.55
N GLN A 176 -40.17 -9.81 2.21
CA GLN A 176 -39.84 -8.42 2.53
C GLN A 176 -38.66 -8.31 3.52
N ASN A 177 -38.51 -9.26 4.45
CA ASN A 177 -37.47 -9.23 5.47
C ASN A 177 -36.16 -9.95 5.07
N THR A 178 -36.23 -10.91 4.14
CA THR A 178 -35.06 -11.68 3.70
C THR A 178 -34.54 -11.29 2.32
N GLY A 179 -35.33 -10.53 1.53
CA GLY A 179 -35.01 -10.16 0.16
C GLY A 179 -35.12 -11.30 -0.85
N LEU A 180 -35.58 -12.49 -0.43
CA LEU A 180 -35.81 -13.65 -1.29
C LEU A 180 -37.12 -13.49 -2.07
N SER A 181 -37.20 -14.08 -3.27
CA SER A 181 -38.43 -14.05 -4.06
C SER A 181 -39.52 -14.93 -3.45
N ILE A 182 -40.78 -14.51 -3.63
CA ILE A 182 -41.95 -15.25 -3.12
C ILE A 182 -41.97 -16.69 -3.68
N ASP A 183 -41.69 -16.87 -4.97
CA ASP A 183 -41.61 -18.20 -5.60
C ASP A 183 -40.55 -19.10 -4.97
N TYR A 184 -39.42 -18.54 -4.54
CA TYR A 184 -38.34 -19.29 -3.89
C TYR A 184 -38.73 -19.70 -2.45
N ILE A 185 -39.37 -18.80 -1.71
CA ILE A 185 -39.87 -19.04 -0.34
C ILE A 185 -40.98 -20.11 -0.35
N MET A 186 -41.87 -20.10 -1.35
CA MET A 186 -42.89 -21.13 -1.50
C MET A 186 -42.29 -22.52 -1.77
N LYS A 187 -41.21 -22.60 -2.54
CA LYS A 187 -40.48 -23.87 -2.77
C LYS A 187 -39.79 -24.38 -1.51
N LEU A 188 -39.24 -23.48 -0.68
CA LEU A 188 -38.67 -23.80 0.63
C LEU A 188 -39.70 -24.37 1.62
N ASN A 189 -40.96 -23.95 1.51
CA ASN A 189 -42.08 -24.40 2.34
C ASN A 189 -42.62 -25.79 1.93
N LEU A 190 -42.31 -26.26 0.72
CA LEU A 190 -42.76 -27.54 0.16
C LEU A 190 -41.76 -28.70 0.38
N THR A 191 -40.64 -28.43 1.05
CA THR A 191 -39.55 -29.40 1.28
C THR A 191 -39.54 -30.04 2.67
N GLU A 192 -40.59 -29.89 3.48
CA GLU A 192 -40.82 -30.67 4.73
C GLU A 192 -41.89 -31.76 4.52
#